data_AF-A0A2G5TCY6-F1
#
_entry.id   AF-A0A2G5TCY6-F1
#
_cell.length_a   1.000
_cell.length_b   1.000
_cell.length_c   1.000
_cell.angle_alpha   90.00
_cell.angle_beta   90.00
_cell.angle_gamma   90.00
#
_symmetry.space_group_name_H-M   'P 1'
#
loop_
_entity.id
_entity.type
_entity.pdbx_description
1 polymer ?
#
loop_
_entity_poly.entity_id
_entity_poly.type
_entity_poly.pdbx_seq_one_letter_code
_entity_poly.pdbx_strand_id
1 'polypeptide(L)'
;MEIYWPDYVESSCRQNHSYLDSSDFMITAYHCTALFTIPLSIFTFLTIIRVTPRKMKNMKVPLLIAHAWGTNLDLLLTVNLTPVMYYPTASGTPRGLFGALGIPVKWCAYVAQVSIIMIGVNFVMLLENRHSQISWIKFKITRLKTRIFYFGVNYFLAFFLMLAFYMEDADQMELREFVLKRIPCPTIDFYDKNTYVLLKGGEILPFLAITIGLLIVIIQSLFFLIHTIYYLNYVKQANISESTRALQRKFLGYVAMQVTIPWTSLVCPILYSLYADSNQYYNQAFNNISMVFMASHGLTSTVCTLFIIKPYREFVKNLFKGNKEYDPKNMWASMAPTSMAPTKFEKSERIASVGSVSG
;
A
#
# COMPACT_ATOMS: atom_id res chain seq x y z
N MET A 1 12.69 -17.55 -33.79
CA MET A 1 11.83 -16.80 -34.71
C MET A 1 10.83 -16.09 -33.83
N GLU A 2 10.96 -14.77 -33.64
CA GLU A 2 9.97 -14.02 -32.87
C GLU A 2 8.65 -14.10 -33.63
N ILE A 3 7.66 -14.72 -32.98
CA ILE A 3 6.32 -14.84 -33.55
C ILE A 3 5.63 -13.53 -33.18
N TYR A 4 5.56 -12.62 -34.14
CA TYR A 4 4.78 -11.40 -34.02
C TYR A 4 3.31 -11.65 -34.35
N TRP A 5 2.46 -10.73 -33.91
CA TRP A 5 1.09 -10.64 -34.40
C TRP A 5 1.06 -10.45 -35.94
N PRO A 6 0.03 -10.97 -36.64
CA PRO A 6 -0.08 -10.88 -38.10
C PRO A 6 -0.23 -9.45 -38.65
N ASP A 7 -0.59 -8.50 -37.80
CA ASP A 7 -0.71 -7.07 -38.13
C ASP A 7 0.64 -6.33 -38.07
N TYR A 8 1.75 -7.05 -37.89
CA TYR A 8 3.08 -6.47 -37.94
C TYR A 8 3.38 -5.87 -39.31
N VAL A 9 3.77 -4.60 -39.31
CA VAL A 9 4.23 -3.86 -40.49
C VAL A 9 5.59 -3.26 -40.20
N GLU A 10 6.58 -3.53 -41.04
CA GLU A 10 7.89 -2.89 -40.95
C GLU A 10 7.77 -1.37 -41.20
N SER A 11 8.48 -0.55 -40.42
CA SER A 11 8.36 0.91 -40.49
C SER A 11 9.60 1.58 -39.93
N SER A 12 10.11 2.58 -40.65
CA SER A 12 11.28 3.38 -40.29
C SER A 12 11.04 4.29 -39.08
N CYS A 13 9.78 4.58 -38.73
CA CYS A 13 9.44 5.43 -37.59
C CYS A 13 9.98 4.87 -36.26
N ARG A 14 10.21 3.55 -36.17
CA ARG A 14 10.72 2.89 -34.97
C ARG A 14 12.21 3.15 -34.71
N GLN A 15 12.95 3.68 -35.67
CA GLN A 15 14.35 4.07 -35.49
C GLN A 15 14.53 5.22 -34.47
N ASN A 16 13.45 5.95 -34.18
CA ASN A 16 13.45 7.04 -33.19
C ASN A 16 13.29 6.54 -31.74
N HIS A 17 12.98 5.26 -31.52
CA HIS A 17 12.86 4.71 -30.17
C HIS A 17 14.25 4.52 -29.56
N SER A 18 14.37 4.97 -28.32
CA SER A 18 15.58 4.85 -27.51
C SER A 18 15.52 3.61 -26.62
N TYR A 19 16.60 3.36 -25.87
CA TYR A 19 16.60 2.34 -24.83
C TYR A 19 15.47 2.53 -23.81
N LEU A 20 15.11 3.77 -23.45
CA LEU A 20 14.05 4.04 -22.48
C LEU A 20 12.65 3.63 -22.96
N ASP A 21 12.46 3.47 -24.27
CA ASP A 21 11.21 3.00 -24.87
C ASP A 21 11.10 1.47 -24.87
N SER A 22 12.25 0.78 -24.76
CA SER A 22 12.33 -0.69 -24.90
C SER A 22 11.79 -1.46 -23.70
N SER A 23 11.36 -2.70 -23.96
CA SER A 23 11.06 -3.65 -22.90
C SER A 23 12.28 -4.06 -22.06
N ASP A 24 13.49 -4.05 -22.63
CA ASP A 24 14.74 -4.36 -21.92
C ASP A 24 15.04 -3.37 -20.78
N PHE A 25 14.77 -2.08 -21.02
CA PHE A 25 14.83 -1.08 -19.96
C PHE A 25 13.89 -1.40 -18.81
N MET A 26 12.64 -1.78 -19.14
CA MET A 26 11.63 -2.13 -18.14
C MET A 26 12.02 -3.37 -17.33
N ILE A 27 12.46 -4.43 -18.01
CA ILE A 27 12.95 -5.67 -17.37
C ILE A 27 14.10 -5.33 -16.40
N THR A 28 15.08 -4.54 -16.86
CA THR A 28 16.23 -4.14 -16.05
C THR A 28 15.78 -3.32 -14.84
N ALA A 29 14.97 -2.28 -15.03
CA ALA A 29 14.51 -1.40 -13.95
C ALA A 29 13.70 -2.18 -12.89
N TYR A 30 12.80 -3.05 -13.33
CA TYR A 30 11.97 -3.85 -12.44
C TYR A 30 12.76 -4.90 -11.67
N HIS A 31 13.61 -5.68 -12.32
CA HIS A 31 14.42 -6.68 -11.62
C HIS A 31 15.44 -6.03 -10.68
N CYS A 32 16.02 -4.89 -11.05
CA CYS A 32 16.84 -4.09 -10.13
C CYS A 32 16.03 -3.62 -8.91
N THR A 33 14.78 -3.20 -9.10
CA THR A 33 13.90 -2.82 -7.99
C THR A 33 13.65 -4.02 -7.07
N ALA A 34 13.28 -5.17 -7.63
CA ALA A 34 13.03 -6.41 -6.89
C ALA A 34 14.25 -6.87 -6.06
N LEU A 35 15.46 -6.72 -6.61
CA LEU A 35 16.71 -7.06 -5.92
C LEU A 35 16.85 -6.35 -4.57
N PHE A 36 16.38 -5.10 -4.47
CA PHE A 36 16.39 -4.34 -3.22
C PHE A 36 15.12 -4.52 -2.39
N THR A 37 13.94 -4.55 -3.03
CA THR A 37 12.67 -4.57 -2.30
C THR A 37 12.37 -5.92 -1.66
N ILE A 38 12.80 -7.04 -2.24
CA ILE A 38 12.58 -8.38 -1.67
C ILE A 38 13.30 -8.56 -0.33
N PRO A 39 14.63 -8.37 -0.22
CA PRO A 39 15.31 -8.47 1.07
C PRO A 39 14.77 -7.49 2.10
N LEU A 40 14.48 -6.25 1.68
CA LEU A 40 13.96 -5.22 2.57
C LEU A 40 12.54 -5.56 3.07
N SER A 41 11.70 -6.15 2.21
CA SER A 41 10.36 -6.63 2.57
C SER A 41 10.43 -7.75 3.61
N ILE A 42 11.32 -8.72 3.41
CA ILE A 42 11.56 -9.82 4.38
C ILE A 42 12.03 -9.25 5.72
N PHE A 43 13.02 -8.36 5.70
CA PHE A 43 13.50 -7.68 6.91
C PHE A 43 12.37 -6.92 7.63
N THR A 44 11.49 -6.28 6.87
CA THR A 44 10.34 -5.53 7.42
C THR A 44 9.30 -6.45 8.04
N PHE A 45 8.99 -7.60 7.42
CA PHE A 45 8.16 -8.63 8.05
C PHE A 45 8.72 -9.07 9.39
N LEU A 46 10.02 -9.41 9.44
CA LEU A 46 10.68 -9.82 10.67
C LEU A 46 10.64 -8.70 11.72
N THR A 47 10.85 -7.46 11.30
CA THR A 47 10.76 -6.28 12.18
C THR A 47 9.35 -6.13 12.75
N ILE A 48 8.29 -6.16 11.94
CA ILE A 48 6.90 -6.09 12.44
C ILE A 48 6.63 -7.25 13.41
N ILE A 49 7.09 -8.47 13.12
CA ILE A 49 6.85 -9.63 13.98
C ILE A 49 7.56 -9.49 15.33
N ARG A 50 8.82 -9.06 15.34
CA ARG A 50 9.69 -9.12 16.53
C ARG A 50 9.71 -7.83 17.34
N VAL A 51 9.55 -6.69 16.70
CA VAL A 51 9.81 -5.35 17.26
C VAL A 51 8.52 -4.63 17.68
N THR A 52 7.35 -5.05 17.20
CA THR A 52 6.08 -4.38 17.55
C THR A 52 5.83 -4.43 19.07
N PRO A 53 5.76 -3.26 19.75
CA PRO A 53 5.64 -3.22 21.21
C PRO A 53 4.23 -3.53 21.69
N ARG A 54 4.08 -3.83 22.99
CA ARG A 54 2.79 -4.21 23.61
C ARG A 54 1.69 -3.17 23.38
N LYS A 55 1.99 -1.87 23.45
CA LYS A 55 1.01 -0.80 23.20
C LYS A 55 0.53 -0.72 21.74
N MET A 56 1.21 -1.36 20.80
CA MET A 56 0.83 -1.49 19.39
C MET A 56 0.33 -2.90 19.03
N LYS A 57 0.08 -3.78 20.00
CA LYS A 57 -0.29 -5.18 19.75
C LYS A 57 -1.45 -5.32 18.75
N ASN A 58 -2.48 -4.48 18.88
CA ASN A 58 -3.66 -4.51 18.00
C ASN A 58 -3.39 -4.00 16.57
N MET A 59 -2.26 -3.34 16.32
CA MET A 59 -1.84 -2.89 14.99
C MET A 59 -0.96 -3.91 14.27
N LYS A 60 -0.41 -4.88 15.00
CA LYS A 60 0.54 -5.86 14.46
C LYS A 60 -0.03 -6.65 13.28
N VAL A 61 -1.22 -7.23 13.44
CA VAL A 61 -1.86 -8.05 12.40
C VAL A 61 -2.26 -7.18 11.18
N PRO A 62 -2.94 -6.04 11.33
CA PRO A 62 -3.20 -5.14 10.21
C PRO A 62 -1.94 -4.71 9.45
N LEU A 63 -0.84 -4.41 10.16
CA LEU A 63 0.43 -4.07 9.53
C LEU A 63 1.01 -5.22 8.72
N LEU A 64 0.93 -6.46 9.23
CA LEU A 64 1.40 -7.64 8.49
C LEU A 64 0.55 -7.90 7.24
N ILE A 65 -0.78 -7.74 7.33
CA ILE A 65 -1.67 -7.90 6.19
C ILE A 65 -1.37 -6.83 5.13
N ALA A 66 -1.27 -5.56 5.55
CA ALA A 66 -0.95 -4.45 4.65
C ALA A 66 0.42 -4.63 3.97
N HIS A 67 1.44 -5.04 4.74
CA HIS A 67 2.77 -5.31 4.20
C HIS A 67 2.76 -6.50 3.24
N ALA A 68 2.00 -7.57 3.53
CA ALA A 68 1.89 -8.73 2.64
C ALA A 68 1.25 -8.42 1.31
N TRP A 69 0.16 -7.65 1.29
CA TRP A 69 -0.45 -7.23 0.04
C TRP A 69 0.39 -6.19 -0.71
N GLY A 70 1.10 -5.31 0.01
CA GLY A 70 2.07 -4.41 -0.58
C GLY A 70 3.21 -5.17 -1.27
N THR A 71 3.82 -6.12 -0.58
CA THR A 71 4.86 -7.00 -1.17
C THR A 71 4.29 -7.87 -2.30
N ASN A 72 3.03 -8.31 -2.22
CA ASN A 72 2.38 -9.03 -3.32
C ASN A 72 2.31 -8.19 -4.59
N LEU A 73 1.82 -6.94 -4.52
CA LEU A 73 1.78 -6.07 -5.69
C LEU A 73 3.19 -5.72 -6.18
N ASP A 74 4.13 -5.48 -5.28
CA ASP A 74 5.54 -5.21 -5.62
C ASP A 74 6.13 -6.36 -6.44
N LEU A 75 6.02 -7.60 -5.97
CA LEU A 75 6.45 -8.80 -6.71
C LEU A 75 5.68 -8.98 -8.01
N LEU A 76 4.39 -8.67 -8.01
CA LEU A 76 3.55 -8.80 -9.18
C LEU A 76 4.01 -7.86 -10.30
N LEU A 77 4.32 -6.60 -9.98
CA LEU A 77 4.83 -5.63 -10.95
C LEU A 77 6.27 -5.89 -11.35
N THR A 78 7.14 -6.24 -10.40
CA THR A 78 8.60 -6.25 -10.62
C THR A 78 9.17 -7.58 -11.11
N VAL A 79 8.51 -8.71 -10.82
CA VAL A 79 9.02 -10.06 -11.14
C VAL A 79 8.02 -10.86 -11.96
N ASN A 80 6.76 -10.90 -11.54
CA ASN A 80 5.79 -11.81 -12.14
C ASN A 80 5.27 -11.30 -13.49
N LEU A 81 4.81 -10.05 -13.54
CA LEU A 81 4.27 -9.45 -14.76
C LEU A 81 5.35 -8.74 -15.56
N THR A 82 6.16 -7.92 -14.89
CA THR A 82 7.12 -7.01 -15.52
C THR A 82 6.46 -6.29 -16.72
N PRO A 83 5.37 -5.52 -16.47
CA PRO A 83 4.47 -5.07 -17.52
C PRO A 83 5.07 -3.91 -18.32
N VAL A 84 5.01 -4.01 -19.65
CA VAL A 84 5.21 -2.88 -20.55
C VAL A 84 3.83 -2.38 -20.97
N MET A 85 3.49 -1.14 -20.63
CA MET A 85 2.17 -0.55 -20.92
C MET A 85 2.26 0.45 -22.07
N TYR A 86 1.19 0.57 -22.86
CA TYR A 86 1.14 1.46 -24.04
C TYR A 86 0.03 2.51 -23.91
N TYR A 87 0.12 3.40 -22.91
CA TYR A 87 -0.80 4.54 -22.81
C TYR A 87 -0.65 5.45 -24.03
N PRO A 88 -1.75 5.99 -24.59
CA PRO A 88 -3.08 6.15 -23.97
C PRO A 88 -4.01 4.93 -24.02
N THR A 89 -3.58 3.82 -24.62
CA THR A 89 -4.43 2.64 -24.77
C THR A 89 -4.37 1.73 -23.54
N ALA A 90 -5.42 0.95 -23.31
CA ALA A 90 -5.41 -0.09 -22.28
C ALA A 90 -4.80 -1.38 -22.84
N SER A 91 -3.54 -1.30 -23.27
CA SER A 91 -2.81 -2.45 -23.80
C SER A 91 -1.45 -2.58 -23.12
N GLY A 92 -0.93 -3.81 -23.09
CA GLY A 92 0.35 -4.10 -22.49
C GLY A 92 0.86 -5.51 -22.76
N THR A 93 2.13 -5.69 -22.42
CA THR A 93 2.88 -6.93 -22.67
C THR A 93 3.59 -7.34 -21.38
N PRO A 94 3.32 -8.54 -20.84
CA PRO A 94 4.04 -9.04 -19.69
C PRO A 94 5.40 -9.60 -20.13
N ARG A 95 6.48 -9.11 -19.52
CA ARG A 95 7.86 -9.58 -19.75
C ARG A 95 8.43 -10.39 -18.59
N GLY A 96 7.62 -10.65 -17.56
CA GLY A 96 8.02 -11.35 -16.35
C GLY A 96 7.74 -12.84 -16.40
N LEU A 97 7.81 -13.47 -15.23
CA LEU A 97 7.58 -14.91 -15.05
C LEU A 97 6.26 -15.40 -15.66
N PHE A 98 5.17 -14.66 -15.49
CA PHE A 98 3.85 -15.06 -16.00
C PHE A 98 3.78 -15.05 -17.52
N GLY A 99 4.44 -14.07 -18.16
CA GLY A 99 4.60 -14.05 -19.61
C GLY A 99 5.44 -15.23 -20.11
N ALA A 100 6.54 -15.55 -19.42
CA ALA A 100 7.39 -16.70 -19.74
C ALA A 100 6.68 -18.05 -19.58
N LEU A 101 5.76 -18.17 -18.61
CA LEU A 101 4.93 -19.35 -18.40
C LEU A 101 3.73 -19.44 -19.36
N GLY A 102 3.51 -18.44 -20.21
CA GLY A 102 2.38 -18.40 -21.15
C GLY A 102 1.02 -18.21 -20.48
N ILE A 103 0.98 -17.60 -19.29
CA ILE A 103 -0.29 -17.27 -18.63
C ILE A 103 -1.00 -16.20 -19.46
N PRO A 104 -2.30 -16.38 -19.80
CA PRO A 104 -3.00 -15.40 -20.62
C PRO A 104 -2.99 -14.01 -19.97
N VAL A 105 -2.60 -13.02 -20.78
CA VAL A 105 -2.32 -11.64 -20.35
C VAL A 105 -3.52 -10.95 -19.72
N LYS A 106 -4.73 -11.30 -20.19
CA LYS A 106 -6.01 -10.87 -19.62
C LYS A 106 -6.12 -11.19 -18.13
N TRP A 107 -5.76 -12.41 -17.73
CA TRP A 107 -5.80 -12.85 -16.33
C TRP A 107 -4.68 -12.22 -15.50
N CYS A 108 -3.52 -12.02 -16.11
CA CYS A 108 -2.42 -11.25 -15.53
C CYS A 108 -2.85 -9.82 -15.17
N ALA A 109 -3.53 -9.12 -16.09
CA ALA A 109 -4.06 -7.78 -15.85
C ALA A 109 -5.16 -7.77 -14.79
N TYR A 110 -6.06 -8.76 -14.77
CA TYR A 110 -7.08 -8.92 -13.72
C TYR A 110 -6.45 -9.03 -12.33
N VAL A 111 -5.46 -9.92 -12.16
CA VAL A 111 -4.78 -10.11 -10.87
C VAL A 111 -4.05 -8.83 -10.44
N ALA A 112 -3.41 -8.11 -11.37
CA ALA A 112 -2.78 -6.82 -11.09
C ALA A 112 -3.78 -5.79 -10.56
N GLN A 113 -4.91 -5.67 -11.24
CA GLN A 113 -5.96 -4.72 -10.88
C GLN A 113 -6.57 -5.06 -9.52
N VAL A 114 -6.83 -6.35 -9.24
CA VAL A 114 -7.28 -6.81 -7.93
C VAL A 114 -6.25 -6.43 -6.85
N SER A 115 -4.97 -6.74 -7.04
CA SER A 115 -3.91 -6.41 -6.08
C SER A 115 -3.82 -4.91 -5.77
N ILE A 116 -4.04 -4.03 -6.77
CA ILE A 116 -4.11 -2.57 -6.54
C ILE A 116 -5.28 -2.19 -5.64
N ILE A 117 -6.50 -2.71 -5.91
CA ILE A 117 -7.66 -2.44 -5.06
C ILE A 117 -7.46 -3.00 -3.65
N MET A 118 -6.84 -4.18 -3.54
CA MET A 118 -6.53 -4.81 -2.26
C MET A 118 -5.62 -3.96 -1.38
N ILE A 119 -4.63 -3.26 -1.94
CA ILE A 119 -3.84 -2.27 -1.19
C ILE A 119 -4.74 -1.18 -0.60
N GLY A 120 -5.68 -0.65 -1.40
CA GLY A 120 -6.67 0.32 -0.95
C GLY A 120 -7.50 -0.20 0.24
N VAL A 121 -7.99 -1.43 0.16
CA VAL A 121 -8.74 -2.07 1.27
C VAL A 121 -7.86 -2.20 2.53
N ASN A 122 -6.57 -2.50 2.38
CA ASN A 122 -5.66 -2.56 3.52
C ASN A 122 -5.37 -1.20 4.15
N PHE A 123 -5.41 -0.11 3.39
CA PHE A 123 -5.36 1.24 3.94
C PHE A 123 -6.60 1.56 4.77
N VAL A 124 -7.79 1.18 4.28
CA VAL A 124 -9.03 1.23 5.08
C VAL A 124 -8.86 0.43 6.37
N MET A 125 -8.25 -0.76 6.30
CA MET A 125 -7.98 -1.59 7.49
C MET A 125 -7.07 -0.91 8.51
N LEU A 126 -6.00 -0.24 8.07
CA LEU A 126 -5.12 0.48 8.98
C LEU A 126 -5.84 1.67 9.64
N LEU A 127 -6.64 2.43 8.88
CA LEU A 127 -7.41 3.57 9.38
C LEU A 127 -8.54 3.13 10.33
N GLU A 128 -9.30 2.08 9.99
CA GLU A 128 -10.30 1.47 10.87
C GLU A 128 -9.65 0.96 12.17
N ASN A 129 -8.50 0.32 12.06
CA ASN A 129 -7.80 -0.18 13.23
C ASN A 129 -7.42 0.97 14.16
N ARG A 130 -6.92 2.10 13.64
CA ARG A 130 -6.64 3.30 14.46
C ARG A 130 -7.90 3.87 15.09
N HIS A 131 -8.94 4.04 14.29
CA HIS A 131 -10.24 4.54 14.74
C HIS A 131 -10.81 3.70 15.88
N SER A 132 -10.81 2.37 15.75
CA SER A 132 -11.34 1.46 16.78
C SER A 132 -10.54 1.45 18.09
N GLN A 133 -9.25 1.83 18.06
CA GLN A 133 -8.43 1.94 19.28
C GLN A 133 -8.76 3.17 20.13
N ILE A 134 -9.50 4.16 19.60
CA ILE A 134 -9.91 5.32 20.39
C ILE A 134 -11.12 4.94 21.24
N SER A 135 -10.92 4.86 22.55
CA SER A 135 -11.93 4.35 23.47
C SER A 135 -13.20 5.20 23.50
N TRP A 136 -13.07 6.53 23.37
CA TRP A 136 -14.17 7.49 23.41
C TRP A 136 -14.89 7.71 22.06
N ILE A 137 -14.47 7.02 20.99
CA ILE A 137 -15.28 6.93 19.78
C ILE A 137 -16.47 5.99 20.04
N LYS A 138 -17.69 6.51 19.87
CA LYS A 138 -18.94 5.73 20.05
C LYS A 138 -19.24 4.84 18.85
N PHE A 139 -19.21 5.40 17.64
CA PHE A 139 -19.47 4.67 16.41
C PHE A 139 -18.17 4.01 15.92
N LYS A 140 -17.91 2.77 16.33
CA LYS A 140 -16.74 1.97 15.92
C LYS A 140 -17.05 0.48 15.82
N ILE A 141 -16.27 -0.24 15.02
CA ILE A 141 -16.35 -1.69 14.92
C ILE A 141 -15.60 -2.30 16.11
N THR A 142 -16.34 -2.93 17.03
CA THR A 142 -15.77 -3.54 18.25
C THR A 142 -15.58 -5.05 18.12
N ARG A 143 -16.54 -5.74 17.51
CA ARG A 143 -16.58 -7.20 17.43
C ARG A 143 -15.70 -7.69 16.27
N LEU A 144 -14.87 -8.70 16.55
CA LEU A 144 -14.00 -9.32 15.54
C LEU A 144 -14.81 -9.91 14.38
N LYS A 145 -15.92 -10.59 14.64
CA LYS A 145 -16.79 -11.16 13.59
C LYS A 145 -17.32 -10.10 12.63
N THR A 146 -17.75 -8.95 13.16
CA THR A 146 -18.21 -7.81 12.34
C THR A 146 -17.07 -7.23 11.51
N ARG A 147 -15.86 -7.12 12.08
CA ARG A 147 -14.68 -6.68 11.34
C ARG A 147 -14.31 -7.64 10.20
N ILE A 148 -14.33 -8.95 10.46
CA ILE A 148 -14.07 -9.98 9.45
C ILE A 148 -15.11 -9.89 8.33
N PHE A 149 -16.40 -9.77 8.67
CA PHE A 149 -17.45 -9.61 7.68
C PHE A 149 -17.27 -8.34 6.84
N TYR A 150 -16.99 -7.20 7.50
CA TYR A 150 -16.78 -5.92 6.84
C TYR A 150 -15.63 -5.95 5.81
N PHE A 151 -14.47 -6.50 6.20
CA PHE A 151 -13.36 -6.65 5.25
C PHE A 151 -13.59 -7.79 4.26
N GLY A 152 -14.31 -8.85 4.63
CA GLY A 152 -14.72 -9.91 3.72
C GLY A 152 -15.57 -9.39 2.56
N VAL A 153 -16.52 -8.48 2.83
CA VAL A 153 -17.31 -7.80 1.79
C VAL A 153 -16.40 -6.92 0.91
N ASN A 154 -15.48 -6.16 1.49
CA ASN A 154 -14.53 -5.36 0.70
C ASN A 154 -13.66 -6.23 -0.24
N TYR A 155 -13.17 -7.36 0.27
CA TYR A 155 -12.40 -8.31 -0.52
C TYR A 155 -13.28 -8.90 -1.64
N PHE A 156 -14.48 -9.36 -1.32
CA PHE A 156 -15.44 -9.86 -2.31
C PHE A 156 -15.67 -8.84 -3.42
N LEU A 157 -15.95 -7.58 -3.08
CA LEU A 157 -16.14 -6.52 -4.07
C LEU A 157 -14.88 -6.30 -4.92
N ALA A 158 -13.68 -6.29 -4.33
CA ALA A 158 -12.43 -6.13 -5.06
C ALA A 158 -12.22 -7.23 -6.13
N PHE A 159 -12.57 -8.48 -5.82
CA PHE A 159 -12.49 -9.59 -6.78
C PHE A 159 -13.59 -9.54 -7.84
N PHE A 160 -14.84 -9.36 -7.43
CA PHE A 160 -15.98 -9.61 -8.32
C PHE A 160 -16.44 -8.40 -9.12
N LEU A 161 -16.19 -7.16 -8.65
CA LEU A 161 -16.72 -5.95 -9.30
C LEU A 161 -16.26 -5.81 -10.77
N MET A 162 -15.04 -6.24 -11.08
CA MET A 162 -14.49 -6.19 -12.44
C MET A 162 -14.45 -7.55 -13.13
N LEU A 163 -14.76 -8.65 -12.44
CA LEU A 163 -14.59 -10.00 -13.00
C LEU A 163 -15.38 -10.19 -14.28
N ALA A 164 -16.63 -9.71 -14.32
CA ALA A 164 -17.50 -9.85 -15.49
C ALA A 164 -16.85 -9.30 -16.77
N PHE A 165 -16.15 -8.17 -16.68
CA PHE A 165 -15.43 -7.58 -17.80
C PHE A 165 -14.27 -8.49 -18.29
N TYR A 166 -13.53 -9.08 -17.36
CA TYR A 166 -12.46 -10.03 -17.70
C TYR A 166 -12.97 -11.41 -18.14
N MET A 167 -14.28 -11.68 -18.08
CA MET A 167 -14.87 -12.90 -18.66
C MET A 167 -15.25 -12.73 -20.13
N GLU A 168 -15.36 -11.50 -20.62
CA GLU A 168 -15.75 -11.20 -22.01
C GLU A 168 -14.55 -11.28 -22.94
N ASP A 169 -14.59 -12.13 -23.96
CA ASP A 169 -13.53 -12.25 -24.96
C ASP A 169 -13.84 -11.33 -26.14
N ALA A 170 -12.82 -10.59 -26.58
CA ALA A 170 -12.92 -9.64 -27.69
C ALA A 170 -11.91 -10.02 -28.78
N ASP A 171 -12.27 -9.73 -30.04
CA ASP A 171 -11.39 -9.94 -31.17
C ASP A 171 -10.17 -9.01 -31.06
N GLN A 172 -9.01 -9.62 -30.81
CA GLN A 172 -7.76 -8.88 -30.64
C GLN A 172 -7.33 -8.18 -31.93
N MET A 173 -7.64 -8.71 -33.12
CA MET A 173 -7.26 -8.06 -34.38
C MET A 173 -8.06 -6.76 -34.58
N GLU A 174 -9.37 -6.79 -34.29
CA GLU A 174 -10.20 -5.59 -34.32
C GLU A 174 -9.69 -4.55 -33.30
N LEU A 175 -9.47 -4.96 -32.05
CA LEU A 175 -8.99 -4.05 -31.01
C LEU A 175 -7.63 -3.43 -31.34
N ARG A 176 -6.71 -4.22 -31.89
CA ARG A 176 -5.38 -3.75 -32.31
C ARG A 176 -5.48 -2.74 -33.46
N GLU A 177 -6.40 -2.92 -34.40
CA GLU A 177 -6.64 -1.93 -35.46
C GLU A 177 -7.04 -0.56 -34.88
N PHE A 178 -7.92 -0.55 -33.88
CA PHE A 178 -8.29 0.69 -33.18
C PHE A 178 -7.12 1.30 -32.40
N VAL A 179 -6.32 0.47 -31.72
CA VAL A 179 -5.14 0.91 -31.00
C VAL A 179 -4.11 1.54 -31.94
N LEU A 180 -3.80 0.91 -33.07
CA LEU A 180 -2.83 1.41 -34.05
C LEU A 180 -3.27 2.73 -34.71
N LYS A 181 -4.58 3.02 -34.77
CA LYS A 181 -5.07 4.36 -35.16
C LYS A 181 -4.71 5.44 -34.13
N ARG A 182 -4.65 5.09 -32.84
CA ARG A 182 -4.28 6.01 -31.75
C ARG A 182 -2.76 6.08 -31.53
N ILE A 183 -2.06 4.97 -31.71
CA ILE A 183 -0.62 4.83 -31.59
C ILE A 183 -0.01 4.32 -32.90
N PRO A 184 0.17 5.18 -33.93
CA PRO A 184 0.55 4.73 -35.27
C PRO A 184 1.96 4.15 -35.37
N CYS A 185 2.84 4.42 -34.39
CA CYS A 185 4.20 3.91 -34.37
C CYS A 185 4.59 3.41 -32.96
N PRO A 186 4.01 2.29 -32.49
CA PRO A 186 4.42 1.72 -31.22
C PRO A 186 5.80 1.06 -31.34
N THR A 187 6.41 0.75 -30.21
CA THR A 187 7.67 -0.01 -30.19
C THR A 187 7.47 -1.40 -30.78
N ILE A 188 8.57 -2.05 -31.19
CA ILE A 188 8.52 -3.42 -31.73
C ILE A 188 7.88 -4.40 -30.73
N ASP A 189 8.06 -4.16 -29.44
CA ASP A 189 7.49 -4.94 -28.34
C ASP A 189 5.96 -5.06 -28.40
N PHE A 190 5.26 -4.07 -28.96
CA PHE A 190 3.80 -4.12 -29.10
C PHE A 190 3.32 -5.26 -30.03
N TYR A 191 4.18 -5.69 -30.95
CA TYR A 191 3.87 -6.78 -31.88
C TYR A 191 4.20 -8.16 -31.30
N ASP A 192 4.76 -8.24 -30.09
CA ASP A 192 4.93 -9.51 -29.39
C ASP A 192 3.60 -10.24 -29.26
N LYS A 193 3.59 -11.56 -29.48
CA LYS A 193 2.40 -12.40 -29.36
C LYS A 193 1.71 -12.32 -27.99
N ASN A 194 2.44 -11.93 -26.94
CA ASN A 194 1.91 -11.76 -25.59
C ASN A 194 1.42 -10.33 -25.33
N THR A 195 1.39 -9.45 -26.33
CA THR A 195 0.71 -8.15 -26.20
C THR A 195 -0.80 -8.37 -26.26
N TYR A 196 -1.52 -7.80 -25.32
CA TYR A 196 -2.97 -7.88 -25.25
C TYR A 196 -3.59 -6.49 -25.15
N VAL A 197 -4.62 -6.25 -25.94
CA VAL A 197 -5.44 -5.05 -25.85
C VAL A 197 -6.66 -5.37 -25.01
N LEU A 198 -6.77 -4.71 -23.86
CA LEU A 198 -7.84 -4.94 -22.90
C LEU A 198 -9.12 -4.17 -23.30
N LEU A 199 -8.96 -2.94 -23.79
CA LEU A 199 -10.08 -2.06 -24.15
C LEU A 199 -9.78 -1.34 -25.47
N LYS A 200 -10.82 -1.09 -26.25
CA LYS A 200 -10.81 -0.19 -27.40
C LYS A 200 -10.66 1.27 -26.97
N GLY A 201 -11.28 1.62 -25.83
CA GLY A 201 -11.40 2.97 -25.31
C GLY A 201 -12.81 3.52 -25.52
N GLY A 202 -13.37 4.11 -24.46
CA GLY A 202 -14.73 4.67 -24.43
C GLY A 202 -15.80 3.77 -23.81
N GLU A 203 -15.44 2.55 -23.36
CA GLU A 203 -16.35 1.63 -22.70
C GLU A 203 -16.77 2.14 -21.31
N ILE A 204 -18.08 2.34 -21.12
CA ILE A 204 -18.64 2.92 -19.89
C ILE A 204 -18.57 1.93 -18.72
N LEU A 205 -18.89 0.65 -18.94
CA LEU A 205 -19.02 -0.33 -17.88
C LEU A 205 -17.72 -0.60 -17.10
N PRO A 206 -16.57 -0.94 -17.74
CA PRO A 206 -15.31 -1.14 -17.01
C PRO A 206 -14.82 0.14 -16.33
N PHE A 207 -15.03 1.30 -16.96
CA PHE A 207 -14.71 2.61 -16.36
C PHE A 207 -15.54 2.86 -15.09
N LEU A 208 -16.85 2.61 -15.12
CA LEU A 208 -17.73 2.72 -13.95
C LEU A 208 -17.33 1.73 -12.86
N ALA A 209 -17.01 0.48 -13.20
CA ALA A 209 -16.61 -0.53 -12.22
C ALA A 209 -15.33 -0.11 -11.47
N ILE A 210 -14.30 0.35 -12.19
CA ILE A 210 -13.05 0.86 -11.60
C ILE A 210 -13.35 2.08 -10.72
N THR A 211 -14.15 3.03 -11.22
CA THR A 211 -14.50 4.25 -10.49
C THR A 211 -15.25 3.94 -9.21
N ILE A 212 -16.25 3.06 -9.24
CA ILE A 212 -17.03 2.63 -8.07
C ILE A 212 -16.11 1.93 -7.06
N GLY A 213 -15.24 1.02 -7.51
CA GLY A 213 -14.29 0.34 -6.64
C GLY A 213 -13.37 1.32 -5.89
N LEU A 214 -12.82 2.32 -6.61
CA LEU A 214 -12.00 3.37 -6.02
C LEU A 214 -12.78 4.26 -5.05
N LEU A 215 -14.00 4.67 -5.41
CA LEU A 215 -14.86 5.49 -4.55
C LEU A 215 -15.21 4.77 -3.24
N ILE A 216 -15.50 3.46 -3.30
CA ILE A 216 -15.75 2.64 -2.10
C ILE A 216 -14.55 2.70 -1.15
N VAL A 217 -13.33 2.56 -1.65
CA VAL A 217 -12.10 2.64 -0.83
C VAL A 217 -11.89 4.06 -0.28
N ILE A 218 -12.04 5.08 -1.12
CA ILE A 218 -11.80 6.49 -0.75
C ILE A 218 -12.80 6.95 0.31
N ILE A 219 -14.10 6.68 0.13
CA ILE A 219 -15.15 7.08 1.07
C ILE A 219 -14.91 6.45 2.43
N GLN A 220 -14.60 5.15 2.49
CA GLN A 220 -14.30 4.46 3.74
C GLN A 220 -13.04 5.03 4.41
N SER A 221 -11.98 5.30 3.63
CA SER A 221 -10.74 5.89 4.13
C SER A 221 -10.97 7.27 4.73
N LEU A 222 -11.69 8.15 4.00
CA LEU A 222 -12.05 9.49 4.46
C LEU A 222 -12.92 9.43 5.72
N PHE A 223 -13.90 8.54 5.76
CA PHE A 223 -14.75 8.35 6.94
C PHE A 223 -13.91 8.04 8.19
N PHE A 224 -13.07 7.01 8.15
CA PHE A 224 -12.26 6.65 9.32
C PHE A 224 -11.24 7.73 9.68
N LEU A 225 -10.60 8.35 8.68
CA LEU A 225 -9.62 9.40 8.90
C LEU A 225 -10.25 10.64 9.54
N ILE A 226 -11.27 11.21 8.92
CA ILE A 226 -11.95 12.43 9.37
C ILE A 226 -12.57 12.21 10.74
N HIS A 227 -13.25 11.08 10.96
CA HIS A 227 -13.84 10.77 12.25
C HIS A 227 -12.79 10.61 13.36
N THR A 228 -11.65 9.98 13.06
CA THR A 228 -10.53 9.88 14.01
C THR A 228 -9.98 11.27 14.35
N ILE A 229 -9.74 12.12 13.34
CA ILE A 229 -9.27 13.50 13.54
C ILE A 229 -10.27 14.30 14.38
N TYR A 230 -11.56 14.18 14.10
CA TYR A 230 -12.61 14.87 14.82
C TYR A 230 -12.61 14.53 16.31
N TYR A 231 -12.58 13.24 16.66
CA TYR A 231 -12.58 12.79 18.06
C TYR A 231 -11.30 13.08 18.82
N LEU A 232 -10.15 13.14 18.13
CA LEU A 232 -8.88 13.49 18.77
C LEU A 232 -8.77 14.98 19.11
N ASN A 233 -9.37 15.85 18.30
CA ASN A 233 -9.18 17.29 18.41
C ASN A 233 -10.37 18.05 18.98
N TYR A 234 -11.62 17.63 18.72
CA TYR A 234 -12.80 18.42 19.05
C TYR A 234 -13.67 17.81 20.15
N VAL A 235 -13.75 16.48 20.25
CA VAL A 235 -14.55 15.82 21.29
C VAL A 235 -13.80 15.88 22.62
N LYS A 236 -14.30 16.62 23.60
CA LYS A 236 -13.75 16.67 24.97
C LYS A 236 -14.30 15.53 25.81
N GLN A 237 -13.45 14.88 26.60
CA GLN A 237 -13.84 13.79 27.51
C GLN A 237 -13.02 13.91 28.79
N ALA A 238 -13.71 14.12 29.93
CA ALA A 238 -13.08 14.47 31.21
C ALA A 238 -12.06 13.41 31.71
N ASN A 239 -12.28 12.14 31.37
CA ASN A 239 -11.47 11.02 31.85
C ASN A 239 -10.24 10.71 30.99
N ILE A 240 -9.95 11.52 29.95
CA ILE A 240 -8.86 11.27 29.00
C ILE A 240 -7.82 12.39 29.10
N SER A 241 -6.60 12.04 29.46
CA SER A 241 -5.49 12.99 29.55
C SER A 241 -5.04 13.50 28.17
N GLU A 242 -4.47 14.71 28.13
CA GLU A 242 -3.83 15.25 26.92
C GLU A 242 -2.63 14.42 26.46
N SER A 243 -1.89 13.80 27.39
CA SER A 243 -0.80 12.87 27.06
C SER A 243 -1.30 11.67 26.24
N THR A 244 -2.49 11.15 26.58
CA THR A 244 -3.13 10.04 25.84
C THR A 244 -3.55 10.49 24.44
N ARG A 245 -4.16 11.68 24.32
CA ARG A 245 -4.54 12.24 23.02
C ARG A 245 -3.33 12.50 22.12
N ALA A 246 -2.27 13.07 22.68
CA ALA A 246 -1.03 13.32 21.96
C ALA A 246 -0.41 12.01 21.43
N LEU A 247 -0.45 10.93 22.22
CA LEU A 247 0.01 9.62 21.77
C LEU A 247 -0.84 9.05 20.63
N GLN A 248 -2.17 9.17 20.71
CA GLN A 248 -3.07 8.71 19.64
C GLN A 248 -2.90 9.52 18.35
N ARG A 249 -2.76 10.86 18.45
CA ARG A 249 -2.43 11.73 17.30
C ARG A 249 -1.14 11.28 16.62
N LYS A 250 -0.13 10.89 17.40
CA LYS A 250 1.14 10.37 16.86
C LYS A 250 0.96 9.05 16.10
N PHE A 251 0.15 8.13 16.63
CA PHE A 251 -0.15 6.87 15.93
C PHE A 251 -0.97 7.07 14.66
N LEU A 252 -1.94 8.00 14.68
CA LEU A 252 -2.65 8.39 13.47
C LEU A 252 -1.68 8.96 12.43
N GLY A 253 -0.77 9.85 12.84
CA GLY A 253 0.24 10.41 11.94
C GLY A 253 1.10 9.34 11.26
N TYR A 254 1.52 8.30 11.99
CA TYR A 254 2.26 7.18 11.39
C TYR A 254 1.44 6.45 10.32
N VAL A 255 0.19 6.12 10.63
CA VAL A 255 -0.68 5.41 9.68
C VAL A 255 -1.02 6.28 8.48
N ALA A 256 -1.32 7.56 8.69
CA ALA A 256 -1.59 8.50 7.60
C ALA A 256 -0.41 8.60 6.64
N MET A 257 0.82 8.74 7.14
CA MET A 257 2.00 8.75 6.27
C MET A 257 2.23 7.41 5.57
N GLN A 258 2.02 6.29 6.27
CA GLN A 258 2.17 4.94 5.70
C GLN A 258 1.14 4.65 4.60
N VAL A 259 0.00 5.34 4.61
CA VAL A 259 -1.03 5.29 3.56
C VAL A 259 -0.71 6.26 2.44
N THR A 260 -0.50 7.55 2.75
CA THR A 260 -0.39 8.60 1.73
C THR A 260 0.84 8.44 0.85
N ILE A 261 2.01 8.13 1.41
CA ILE A 261 3.26 8.14 0.65
C ILE A 261 3.27 7.03 -0.42
N PRO A 262 2.93 5.76 -0.12
CA PRO A 262 2.83 4.73 -1.17
C PRO A 262 1.67 4.97 -2.14
N TRP A 263 0.58 5.58 -1.68
CA TRP A 263 -0.55 5.92 -2.54
C TRP A 263 -0.18 6.96 -3.59
N THR A 264 0.70 7.92 -3.28
CA THR A 264 1.23 8.86 -4.27
C THR A 264 1.93 8.13 -5.42
N SER A 265 2.75 7.11 -5.12
CA SER A 265 3.39 6.27 -6.15
C SER A 265 2.40 5.56 -7.07
N LEU A 266 1.21 5.19 -6.56
CA LEU A 266 0.16 4.52 -7.33
C LEU A 266 -0.76 5.48 -8.11
N VAL A 267 -1.03 6.67 -7.58
CA VAL A 267 -1.97 7.64 -8.19
C VAL A 267 -1.34 8.39 -9.34
N CYS A 268 -0.06 8.80 -9.26
CA CYS A 268 0.55 9.57 -10.35
C CYS A 268 0.53 8.85 -11.71
N PRO A 269 0.81 7.53 -11.81
CA PRO A 269 0.70 6.79 -13.05
C PRO A 269 -0.72 6.77 -13.64
N ILE A 270 -1.74 6.68 -12.78
CA ILE A 270 -3.16 6.75 -13.17
C ILE A 270 -3.49 8.14 -13.71
N LEU A 271 -3.04 9.20 -13.04
CA LEU A 271 -3.24 10.57 -13.51
C LEU A 271 -2.54 10.81 -14.85
N TYR A 272 -1.32 10.28 -15.01
CA TYR A 272 -0.60 10.34 -16.28
C TYR A 272 -1.35 9.58 -17.38
N SER A 273 -1.88 8.38 -17.13
CA SER A 273 -2.64 7.63 -18.14
C SER A 273 -3.92 8.36 -18.55
N LEU A 274 -4.62 9.00 -17.62
CA LEU A 274 -5.81 9.82 -17.92
C LEU A 274 -5.44 11.08 -18.73
N TYR A 275 -4.32 11.72 -18.40
CA TYR A 275 -3.78 12.83 -19.17
C TYR A 275 -3.42 12.39 -20.60
N ALA A 276 -2.69 11.28 -20.74
CA ALA A 276 -2.32 10.72 -22.03
C ALA A 276 -3.56 10.40 -22.88
N ASP A 277 -4.57 9.77 -22.28
CA ASP A 277 -5.83 9.43 -22.97
C ASP A 277 -6.61 10.65 -23.43
N SER A 278 -6.81 11.63 -22.56
CA SER A 278 -7.55 12.86 -22.88
C SER A 278 -6.87 13.73 -23.95
N ASN A 279 -5.53 13.66 -24.07
CA ASN A 279 -4.76 14.43 -25.05
C ASN A 279 -4.32 13.62 -26.27
N GLN A 280 -4.73 12.34 -26.39
CA GLN A 280 -4.23 11.42 -27.43
C GLN A 280 -2.69 11.39 -27.52
N TYR A 281 -2.04 11.46 -26.37
CA TYR A 281 -0.59 11.61 -26.26
C TYR A 281 0.08 10.27 -26.00
N TYR A 282 0.94 9.84 -26.94
CA TYR A 282 1.75 8.63 -26.81
C TYR A 282 3.23 8.99 -26.68
N ASN A 283 3.87 8.48 -25.62
CA ASN A 283 5.31 8.53 -25.45
C ASN A 283 5.75 7.31 -24.63
N GLN A 284 6.49 6.39 -25.27
CA GLN A 284 6.78 5.11 -24.63
C GLN A 284 7.77 5.25 -23.47
N ALA A 285 8.78 6.10 -23.57
CA ALA A 285 9.67 6.41 -22.46
C ALA A 285 8.90 6.94 -21.24
N PHE A 286 7.91 7.82 -21.42
CA PHE A 286 7.08 8.31 -20.32
C PHE A 286 6.14 7.23 -19.76
N ASN A 287 5.58 6.36 -20.61
CA ASN A 287 4.83 5.18 -20.18
C ASN A 287 5.68 4.28 -19.28
N ASN A 288 6.89 3.98 -19.73
CA ASN A 288 7.85 3.14 -19.02
C ASN A 288 8.27 3.78 -17.69
N ILE A 289 8.64 5.07 -17.68
CA ILE A 289 8.99 5.80 -16.45
C ILE A 289 7.82 5.85 -15.46
N SER A 290 6.60 6.11 -15.95
CA SER A 290 5.38 6.10 -15.15
C SER A 290 5.18 4.76 -14.45
N MET A 291 5.40 3.67 -15.18
CA MET A 291 5.25 2.31 -14.67
C MET A 291 6.37 1.89 -13.71
N VAL A 292 7.60 2.40 -13.88
CA VAL A 292 8.68 2.27 -12.89
C VAL A 292 8.35 3.04 -11.60
N PHE A 293 7.78 4.25 -11.72
CA PHE A 293 7.31 5.01 -10.56
C PHE A 293 6.18 4.29 -9.81
N MET A 294 5.28 3.60 -10.53
CA MET A 294 4.28 2.74 -9.89
C MET A 294 4.92 1.60 -9.09
N ALA A 295 5.92 0.92 -9.66
CA ALA A 295 6.62 -0.16 -8.97
C ALA A 295 7.40 0.31 -7.74
N SER A 296 7.81 1.59 -7.66
CA SER A 296 8.49 2.10 -6.47
C SER A 296 7.60 2.14 -5.22
N HIS A 297 6.27 1.93 -5.33
CA HIS A 297 5.35 1.93 -4.18
C HIS A 297 5.78 0.93 -3.10
N GLY A 298 6.30 -0.25 -3.47
CA GLY A 298 6.72 -1.30 -2.55
C GLY A 298 7.91 -0.86 -1.70
N LEU A 299 8.92 -0.28 -2.36
CA LEU A 299 10.08 0.33 -1.69
C LEU A 299 9.64 1.44 -0.74
N THR A 300 8.84 2.38 -1.24
CA THR A 300 8.35 3.53 -0.47
C THR A 300 7.54 3.09 0.76
N SER A 301 6.65 2.12 0.61
CA SER A 301 5.86 1.53 1.71
C SER A 301 6.73 0.88 2.77
N THR A 302 7.73 0.12 2.33
CA THR A 302 8.65 -0.59 3.21
C THR A 302 9.53 0.38 4.01
N VAL A 303 10.10 1.40 3.33
CA VAL A 303 10.87 2.48 3.96
C VAL A 303 9.99 3.26 4.94
N CYS A 304 8.75 3.61 4.57
CA CYS A 304 7.83 4.29 5.47
C CYS A 304 7.58 3.46 6.73
N THR A 305 7.31 2.17 6.58
CA THR A 305 7.09 1.26 7.70
C THR A 305 8.29 1.27 8.64
N LEU A 306 9.50 1.05 8.12
CA LEU A 306 10.71 0.96 8.94
C LEU A 306 11.10 2.29 9.59
N PHE A 307 11.04 3.41 8.87
CA PHE A 307 11.64 4.67 9.31
C PHE A 307 10.63 5.67 9.89
N ILE A 308 9.34 5.56 9.62
CA ILE A 308 8.33 6.48 10.18
C ILE A 308 7.87 5.98 11.56
N ILE A 309 7.60 4.68 11.68
CA ILE A 309 7.11 4.06 12.91
C ILE A 309 8.25 4.00 13.93
N LYS A 310 8.16 4.83 14.98
CA LYS A 310 9.25 5.04 15.96
C LYS A 310 9.87 3.73 16.50
N PRO A 311 9.11 2.72 16.97
CA PRO A 311 9.72 1.47 17.45
C PRO A 311 10.61 0.78 16.42
N TYR A 312 10.20 0.78 15.15
CA TYR A 312 10.95 0.17 14.06
C TYR A 312 12.17 1.03 13.70
N ARG A 313 12.01 2.36 13.63
CA ARG A 313 13.12 3.27 13.34
C ARG A 313 14.23 3.17 14.37
N GLU A 314 13.88 3.16 15.65
CA GLU A 314 14.87 3.07 16.72
C GLU A 314 15.54 1.68 16.75
N PHE A 315 14.80 0.61 16.45
CA PHE A 315 15.41 -0.71 16.24
C PHE A 315 16.44 -0.71 15.10
N VAL A 316 16.07 -0.19 13.92
CA VAL A 316 16.96 -0.08 12.76
C VAL A 316 18.20 0.75 13.08
N LYS A 317 18.03 1.91 13.74
CA LYS A 317 19.15 2.76 14.17
C LYS A 317 20.11 2.04 15.11
N ASN A 318 19.58 1.28 16.08
CA ASN A 318 20.42 0.54 17.02
C ASN A 318 21.16 -0.61 16.37
N LEU A 319 20.56 -1.27 15.37
CA LEU A 319 21.24 -2.28 14.55
C LEU A 319 22.46 -1.69 13.84
N PHE A 320 22.31 -0.51 13.20
CA PHE A 320 23.43 0.19 12.56
C PHE A 320 24.50 0.68 13.54
N LYS A 321 24.13 1.01 14.79
CA LYS A 321 25.06 1.39 15.85
C LYS A 321 25.72 0.20 16.56
N GLY A 322 25.36 -1.04 16.22
CA GLY A 322 25.86 -2.25 16.89
C GLY A 322 25.34 -2.45 18.32
N ASN A 323 24.31 -1.72 18.75
CA ASN A 323 23.76 -1.84 20.09
C ASN A 323 22.77 -3.02 20.18
N LYS A 324 23.23 -4.16 20.71
CA LYS A 324 22.47 -5.40 20.84
C LYS A 324 21.56 -5.46 22.08
N GLU A 325 21.70 -4.54 23.03
CA GLU A 325 20.94 -4.54 24.30
C GLU A 325 19.58 -3.82 24.19
N TYR A 326 19.29 -3.20 23.05
CA TYR A 326 18.05 -2.46 22.85
C TYR A 326 16.83 -3.40 22.82
N ASP A 327 15.96 -3.32 23.85
CA ASP A 327 14.66 -4.00 23.86
C ASP A 327 13.53 -3.08 23.35
N PRO A 328 13.09 -3.22 22.09
CA PRO A 328 12.00 -2.42 21.53
C PRO A 328 10.65 -2.66 22.22
N LYS A 329 10.45 -3.81 22.90
CA LYS A 329 9.18 -4.14 23.55
C LYS A 329 8.86 -3.19 24.71
N ASN A 330 9.89 -2.56 25.29
CA ASN A 330 9.78 -1.67 26.45
C ASN A 330 9.84 -0.17 26.09
N MET A 331 9.96 0.19 24.81
CA MET A 331 10.20 1.59 24.36
C MET A 331 9.07 2.58 24.74
N TRP A 332 7.94 2.09 25.25
CA TRP A 332 6.85 2.90 25.83
C TRP A 332 6.36 2.44 27.21
N ALA A 333 7.10 1.55 27.87
CA ALA A 333 6.81 1.14 29.25
C ALA A 333 7.04 2.29 30.25
N SER A 334 8.02 3.17 29.97
CA SER A 334 8.45 4.28 30.84
C SER A 334 7.58 5.55 30.82
N MET A 335 6.43 5.54 30.12
CA MET A 335 5.44 6.64 30.19
C MET A 335 4.27 6.33 31.14
N ALA A 336 4.43 5.35 32.04
CA ALA A 336 3.58 5.26 33.21
C ALA A 336 3.96 6.40 34.16
N PRO A 337 3.01 7.08 34.84
CA PRO A 337 3.39 8.00 35.91
C PRO A 337 4.22 7.20 36.91
N THR A 338 5.40 7.70 37.24
CA THR A 338 6.16 7.24 38.39
C THR A 338 5.26 7.49 39.60
N SER A 339 4.49 6.48 40.02
CA SER A 339 3.76 6.54 41.27
C SER A 339 4.81 6.67 42.37
N MET A 340 4.68 7.77 43.11
CA MET A 340 5.43 8.16 44.30
C MET A 340 6.27 7.05 44.94
N ALA A 341 7.56 7.33 45.09
CA ALA A 341 8.40 6.65 46.05
C ALA A 341 7.71 6.69 47.44
N PRO A 342 7.65 5.58 48.19
CA PRO A 342 7.16 5.63 49.55
C PRO A 342 8.13 6.46 50.37
N THR A 343 7.68 7.62 50.82
CA THR A 343 8.31 8.38 51.90
C THR A 343 8.42 7.46 53.11
N LYS A 344 9.67 7.16 53.51
CA LYS A 344 9.96 6.60 54.83
C LYS A 344 9.44 7.58 55.87
N PHE A 345 8.26 7.32 56.43
CA PHE A 345 7.87 7.87 57.72
C PHE A 345 8.67 7.09 58.78
N GLU A 346 9.78 7.68 59.19
CA GLU A 346 10.55 7.24 60.34
C GLU A 346 9.74 7.61 61.60
N LYS A 347 9.23 6.58 62.26
CA LYS A 347 8.44 6.67 63.49
C LYS A 347 9.43 6.86 64.64
N SER A 348 9.79 8.09 64.95
CA SER A 348 10.53 8.42 66.17
C SER A 348 9.56 8.53 67.36
N GLU A 349 9.92 7.81 68.41
CA GLU A 349 9.19 7.60 69.65
C GLU A 349 8.87 8.91 70.38
N ARG A 350 7.61 9.06 70.82
CA ARG A 350 7.26 9.93 71.95
C ARG A 350 7.01 9.03 73.15
N ILE A 351 8.00 8.98 74.03
CA ILE A 351 7.90 8.38 75.36
C ILE A 351 7.00 9.27 76.22
N ALA A 352 5.94 8.62 76.72
CA ALA A 352 5.13 8.84 77.91
C ALA A 352 5.16 10.21 78.63
N SER A 353 3.97 10.81 78.78
CA SER A 353 3.65 11.60 79.96
C SER A 353 2.24 11.29 80.48
N VAL A 354 2.20 11.17 81.81
CA VAL A 354 1.08 11.33 82.76
C VAL A 354 0.18 10.13 83.08
N GLY A 355 0.28 9.69 84.33
CA GLY A 355 -0.78 8.96 85.01
C GLY A 355 -0.41 8.32 86.36
N SER A 356 -0.01 9.08 87.39
CA SER A 356 -0.20 8.65 88.79
C SER A 356 -0.24 9.83 89.77
N VAL A 357 -1.42 10.00 90.36
CA VAL A 357 -1.72 10.82 91.53
C VAL A 357 -1.60 9.93 92.77
N SER A 358 -0.80 10.33 93.76
CA SER A 358 -0.98 10.03 95.20
C SER A 358 0.24 10.50 96.00
N GLY A 359 0.03 11.30 97.05
CA GLY A 359 1.01 11.62 98.09
C GLY A 359 1.28 13.10 98.25
#